data_AF-A0A672H6R3-F1
#
_entry.id   AF-A0A672H6R3-F1
#
_cell.length_a   1.000
_cell.length_b   1.000
_cell.length_c   1.000
_cell.angle_alpha   90.00
_cell.angle_beta   90.00
_cell.angle_gamma   90.00
#
_symmetry.space_group_name_H-M   'P 1'
#
loop_
_entity.id
_entity.type
_entity.pdbx_description
1 polymer ?
#
loop_
_entity_poly.entity_id
_entity_poly.type
_entity_poly.pdbx_seq_one_letter_code
_entity_poly.pdbx_strand_id
1 'polypeptide(L)'
;MLHKKAEKIQSCSLTLRFLCLCFPADIICEDLKPIKNEELSLSGSKVSLVYEYQKLSSGDFFFWYRQYPGKPPQLLISHLGSGALYNNPVPGLEIKVTEKQIHLIISSAAVSDSAVYYCAVRPTVTGNTQPLYKNLTAAH
;
A
#
# COMPACT_ATOMS: atom_id res chain seq x y z
N MET A 1 2.37 20.81 15.46
CA MET A 1 2.56 19.35 15.56
C MET A 1 1.90 18.74 14.33
N LEU A 2 2.52 17.77 13.68
CA LEU A 2 2.01 17.14 12.46
C LEU A 2 1.33 15.83 12.79
N HIS A 3 0.16 15.55 12.19
CA HIS A 3 -0.54 14.28 12.37
C HIS A 3 -0.57 13.52 11.04
N LYS A 4 0.20 12.44 10.95
CA LYS A 4 0.16 11.51 9.82
C LYS A 4 -0.58 10.27 10.29
N LYS A 5 -1.60 9.87 9.53
CA LYS A 5 -2.32 8.64 9.79
C LYS A 5 -1.99 7.65 8.68
N ALA A 6 -1.40 6.52 9.04
CA ALA A 6 -1.27 5.39 8.12
C ALA A 6 -2.53 4.55 8.27
N GLU A 7 -3.32 4.46 7.21
CA GLU A 7 -4.53 3.64 7.20
C GLU A 7 -4.43 2.58 6.12
N LYS A 8 -5.04 1.42 6.37
CA LYS A 8 -5.26 0.42 5.33
C LYS A 8 -6.28 0.99 4.35
N ILE A 9 -6.13 0.71 3.05
CA ILE A 9 -7.29 0.80 2.14
C ILE A 9 -8.19 -0.36 2.53
N GLN A 10 -9.12 -0.10 3.44
CA GLN A 10 -10.18 -1.03 3.74
C GLN A 10 -11.17 -0.88 2.59
N SER A 11 -11.09 -1.78 1.61
CA SER A 11 -12.20 -1.95 0.67
C SER A 11 -13.48 -2.14 1.49
N CYS A 12 -14.47 -1.31 1.18
CA CYS A 12 -15.84 -1.36 1.69
C CYS A 12 -16.06 -1.04 3.18
N SER A 13 -16.00 0.25 3.53
CA SER A 13 -17.04 0.83 4.39
C SER A 13 -17.27 2.31 4.05
N LEU A 14 -17.75 2.57 2.83
CA LEU A 14 -18.71 3.65 2.65
C LEU A 14 -20.08 2.99 2.61
N THR A 15 -20.81 3.05 3.71
CA THR A 15 -22.28 2.95 3.65
C THR A 15 -22.79 4.17 2.92
N LEU A 16 -22.73 4.16 1.59
CA LEU A 16 -23.71 4.84 0.77
C LEU A 16 -23.85 4.09 -0.56
N ARG A 17 -25.02 3.49 -0.72
CA ARG A 17 -25.45 2.75 -1.91
C ARG A 17 -25.23 3.61 -3.15
N PHE A 18 -24.29 3.26 -4.01
CA PHE A 18 -24.37 3.53 -5.45
C PHE A 18 -23.53 2.49 -6.19
N LEU A 19 -24.16 1.79 -7.14
CA LEU A 19 -23.51 0.87 -8.07
C LEU A 19 -22.30 1.55 -8.70
N CYS A 20 -21.10 0.99 -8.51
CA CYS A 20 -19.95 1.34 -9.34
C CYS A 20 -19.18 0.07 -9.69
N LEU A 21 -19.49 -0.49 -10.86
CA LEU A 21 -18.87 -1.66 -11.49
C LEU A 21 -17.50 -1.33 -12.11
N CYS A 22 -16.63 -0.59 -11.41
CA CYS A 22 -15.35 -0.16 -11.97
C CYS A 22 -14.20 -0.21 -10.95
N PHE A 23 -13.81 -1.42 -10.52
CA PHE A 23 -12.41 -1.65 -10.15
C PHE A 23 -11.95 -2.93 -10.87
N PRO A 24 -10.97 -2.84 -11.80
CA PRO A 24 -10.40 -4.02 -12.44
C PRO A 24 -9.69 -4.91 -11.39
N ALA A 25 -9.60 -6.19 -11.73
CA ALA A 25 -9.17 -7.30 -10.88
C ALA A 25 -7.88 -7.07 -10.04
N ASP A 26 -7.86 -7.71 -8.87
CA ASP A 26 -6.70 -8.11 -8.06
C ASP A 26 -5.94 -7.06 -7.22
N ILE A 27 -6.61 -6.02 -6.70
CA ILE A 27 -6.05 -5.22 -5.59
C ILE A 27 -6.41 -5.88 -4.26
N ILE A 28 -5.51 -6.71 -3.71
CA ILE A 28 -5.67 -7.35 -2.40
C ILE A 28 -5.05 -6.44 -1.33
N CYS A 29 -5.89 -5.73 -0.57
CA CYS A 29 -5.40 -4.94 0.57
C CYS A 29 -5.22 -5.79 1.85
N GLU A 30 -5.70 -7.03 1.88
CA GLU A 30 -5.89 -7.79 3.13
C GLU A 30 -4.58 -8.10 3.88
N ASP A 31 -3.49 -8.34 3.14
CA ASP A 31 -2.19 -8.76 3.68
C ASP A 31 -1.23 -7.60 4.04
N LEU A 32 -1.57 -6.35 3.66
CA LEU A 32 -0.77 -5.16 3.99
C LEU A 32 -1.19 -4.62 5.37
N LYS A 33 -0.24 -4.47 6.28
CA LYS A 33 -0.49 -3.97 7.65
C LYS A 33 0.44 -2.81 7.99
N PRO A 34 -0.08 -1.60 8.34
CA PRO A 34 0.76 -0.56 8.89
C PRO A 34 1.33 -1.00 10.25
N ILE A 35 2.62 -0.75 10.49
CA ILE A 35 3.25 -1.03 11.80
C ILE A 35 2.81 0.00 12.85
N LYS A 36 2.56 1.24 12.41
CA LYS A 36 2.03 2.33 13.23
C LYS A 36 0.92 3.01 12.46
N ASN A 37 -0.24 3.17 13.09
CA ASN A 37 -1.41 3.81 12.47
C ASN A 37 -1.34 5.33 12.53
N GLU A 38 -0.63 5.88 13.50
CA GLU A 38 -0.52 7.32 13.75
C GLU A 38 0.94 7.67 14.05
N GLU A 39 1.42 8.73 13.41
CA GLU A 39 2.76 9.27 13.62
C GLU A 39 2.67 10.78 13.79
N LEU A 40 3.11 11.24 14.97
CA LEU A 40 3.26 12.64 15.31
C LEU A 40 4.72 13.05 15.12
N SER A 41 4.97 14.07 14.31
CA SER A 41 6.32 14.58 14.08
C SER A 41 6.39 16.11 14.19
N LEU A 42 7.60 16.65 14.32
CA LEU A 42 7.86 18.07 14.18
C LEU A 42 8.08 18.40 12.69
N SER A 43 7.88 19.68 12.33
CA SER A 43 8.20 20.15 10.99
C SER A 43 9.71 20.02 10.74
N GLY A 44 10.09 19.70 9.50
CA GLY A 44 11.49 19.47 9.11
C GLY A 44 12.06 18.12 9.58
N SER A 45 11.28 17.31 10.29
CA SER A 45 11.71 15.97 10.69
C SER A 45 11.58 14.97 9.54
N LYS A 46 12.48 13.98 9.52
CA LYS A 46 12.34 12.80 8.68
C LYS A 46 11.29 11.87 9.31
N VAL A 47 10.34 11.41 8.49
CA VAL A 47 9.22 10.55 8.92
C VAL A 47 9.22 9.29 8.07
N SER A 48 9.01 8.12 8.67
CA SER A 48 8.97 6.84 7.97
C SER A 48 7.66 6.11 8.24
N LEU A 49 6.81 6.02 7.22
CA LEU A 49 5.60 5.21 7.24
C LEU A 49 5.96 3.79 6.83
N VAL A 50 5.69 2.82 7.70
CA VAL A 50 6.12 1.43 7.51
C VAL A 50 4.92 0.50 7.42
N TYR A 51 4.88 -0.28 6.34
CA TYR A 51 3.92 -1.37 6.15
C TYR A 51 4.65 -2.71 6.13
N GLU A 52 4.03 -3.71 6.71
CA GLU A 52 4.44 -5.10 6.64
C GLU A 52 3.58 -5.84 5.61
N TYR A 53 4.22 -6.66 4.78
CA TYR A 53 3.59 -7.51 3.79
C TYR A 53 4.24 -8.90 3.79
N GLN A 54 3.55 -9.89 4.33
CA GLN A 54 4.12 -11.22 4.59
C GLN A 54 4.48 -12.01 3.32
N LYS A 55 3.80 -11.72 2.21
CA LYS A 55 3.96 -12.41 0.92
C LYS A 55 4.83 -11.61 -0.05
N LEU A 56 5.70 -10.73 0.46
CA LEU A 56 6.51 -9.86 -0.39
C LEU A 56 7.32 -10.64 -1.42
N SER A 57 7.07 -10.36 -2.69
CA SER A 57 7.84 -10.80 -3.83
C SER A 57 8.48 -9.59 -4.51
N SER A 58 9.67 -9.77 -5.08
CA SER A 58 10.39 -8.71 -5.80
C SER A 58 9.60 -8.16 -7.00
N GLY A 59 8.73 -8.98 -7.58
CA GLY A 59 7.87 -8.61 -8.71
C GLY A 59 6.56 -7.94 -8.33
N ASP A 60 6.21 -7.84 -7.04
CA ASP A 60 4.96 -7.20 -6.63
C ASP A 60 5.01 -5.69 -6.89
N PHE A 61 3.87 -5.10 -7.24
CA PHE A 61 3.77 -3.67 -7.49
C PHE A 61 3.10 -2.97 -6.32
N PHE A 62 3.75 -1.94 -5.79
CA PHE A 62 3.25 -1.13 -4.68
C PHE A 62 2.94 0.29 -5.13
N PHE A 63 1.88 0.84 -4.55
CA PHE A 63 1.38 2.18 -4.84
C PHE A 63 1.12 2.91 -3.53
N TRP A 64 1.68 4.11 -3.41
CA TRP A 64 1.50 4.98 -2.25
C TRP A 64 0.59 6.14 -2.61
N TYR A 65 -0.42 6.35 -1.79
CA TYR A 65 -1.36 7.46 -1.95
C TYR A 65 -1.36 8.35 -0.73
N ARG A 66 -1.70 9.62 -0.95
CA ARG A 66 -1.96 10.60 0.09
C ARG A 66 -3.34 11.19 -0.10
N GLN A 67 -4.11 11.27 0.99
CA GLN A 67 -5.44 11.85 1.01
C GLN A 67 -5.53 12.98 2.03
N TYR A 68 -5.81 14.17 1.54
CA TYR A 68 -6.19 15.30 2.37
C TYR A 68 -7.67 15.21 2.79
N PRO A 69 -8.04 15.76 3.96
CA PRO A 69 -9.44 15.78 4.40
C PRO A 69 -10.37 16.35 3.32
N GLY A 70 -11.43 15.60 2.99
CA GLY A 70 -12.41 16.01 1.98
C GLY A 70 -11.92 16.01 0.52
N LYS A 71 -10.74 15.44 0.23
CA LYS A 71 -10.19 15.32 -1.12
C LYS A 71 -10.04 13.85 -1.54
N PRO A 72 -10.01 13.55 -2.85
CA PRO A 72 -9.68 12.21 -3.32
C PRO A 72 -8.21 11.85 -3.03
N PRO A 73 -7.86 10.56 -2.86
CA PRO A 73 -6.48 10.11 -2.77
C PRO A 73 -5.68 10.44 -4.03
N GLN A 74 -4.43 10.88 -3.85
CA GLN A 74 -3.50 11.21 -4.93
C GLN A 74 -2.31 10.27 -4.89
N LEU A 75 -1.92 9.73 -6.05
CA LEU A 75 -0.74 8.88 -6.18
C LEU A 75 0.53 9.71 -5.92
N LEU A 76 1.37 9.23 -5.02
CA LEU A 76 2.66 9.84 -4.68
C LEU A 76 3.82 9.15 -5.38
N ILE A 77 3.89 7.83 -5.26
CA ILE A 77 4.99 7.03 -5.78
C ILE A 77 4.55 5.58 -5.97
N SER A 78 5.15 4.92 -6.96
CA SER A 78 4.97 3.48 -7.20
C SER A 78 6.31 2.80 -7.40
N HIS A 79 6.44 1.59 -6.88
CA HIS A 79 7.68 0.83 -6.92
C HIS A 79 7.41 -0.68 -6.95
N LEU A 80 8.43 -1.45 -7.35
CA LEU A 80 8.44 -2.90 -7.22
C LEU A 80 8.75 -3.33 -5.79
N GLY A 81 8.41 -4.56 -5.43
CA GLY A 81 8.82 -5.18 -4.17
C GLY A 81 10.33 -5.30 -4.02
N SER A 82 11.10 -5.19 -5.10
CA SER A 82 12.56 -5.02 -5.06
C SER A 82 13.03 -3.64 -4.58
N GLY A 83 12.13 -2.65 -4.51
CA GLY A 83 12.43 -1.24 -4.26
C GLY A 83 12.71 -0.42 -5.52
N ALA A 84 12.75 -1.04 -6.70
CA ALA A 84 12.92 -0.32 -7.96
C ALA A 84 11.73 0.60 -8.24
N LEU A 85 12.00 1.88 -8.49
CA LEU A 85 10.97 2.89 -8.75
C LEU A 85 10.41 2.74 -10.16
N TYR A 86 9.08 2.80 -10.30
CA TYR A 86 8.41 2.76 -11.60
C TYR A 86 8.07 4.16 -12.13
N ASN A 87 7.78 5.10 -11.22
CA ASN A 87 7.51 6.50 -11.53
C ASN A 87 8.45 7.42 -10.73
N ASN A 88 8.69 8.64 -11.23
CA ASN A 88 9.51 9.60 -10.51
C ASN A 88 8.88 9.95 -9.15
N PRO A 89 9.64 9.87 -8.04
CA PRO A 89 9.15 10.27 -6.73
C PRO A 89 8.78 11.74 -6.73
N VAL A 90 7.69 12.09 -6.04
CA VAL A 90 7.50 13.47 -5.59
C VAL A 90 8.74 13.88 -4.78
N PRO A 91 9.33 15.07 -5.01
CA PRO A 91 10.53 15.51 -4.30
C PRO A 91 10.39 15.36 -2.79
N GLY A 92 11.42 14.81 -2.15
CA GLY A 92 11.45 14.56 -0.70
C GLY A 92 10.77 13.26 -0.27
N LEU A 93 10.37 12.39 -1.20
CA LEU A 93 9.94 11.02 -0.91
C LEU A 93 11.02 10.00 -1.30
N GLU A 94 11.22 9.03 -0.43
CA GLU A 94 12.14 7.91 -0.65
C GLU A 94 11.42 6.59 -0.32
N ILE A 95 11.77 5.53 -1.06
CA ILE A 95 11.29 4.17 -0.79
C ILE A 95 12.45 3.32 -0.32
N LYS A 96 12.21 2.58 0.76
CA LYS A 96 13.11 1.53 1.23
C LYS A 96 12.33 0.24 1.46
N VAL A 97 12.80 -0.84 0.87
CA VAL A 97 12.26 -2.18 1.12
C VAL A 97 13.29 -2.97 1.91
N THR A 98 12.86 -3.63 2.98
CA THR A 98 13.74 -4.45 3.82
C THR A 98 12.97 -5.65 4.33
N GLU A 99 13.41 -6.85 3.96
CA GLU A 99 12.75 -8.11 4.27
C GLU A 99 11.26 -8.12 3.87
N LYS A 100 10.34 -7.97 4.83
CA LYS A 100 8.88 -7.94 4.62
C LYS A 100 8.28 -6.54 4.84
N GLN A 101 9.14 -5.54 5.03
CA GLN A 101 8.74 -4.18 5.34
C GLN A 101 8.97 -3.25 4.16
N ILE A 102 8.00 -2.38 3.95
CA ILE A 102 7.99 -1.37 2.90
C ILE A 102 7.87 -0.02 3.59
N HIS A 103 8.86 0.83 3.36
CA HIS A 103 9.00 2.12 4.03
C HIS A 103 8.79 3.23 3.01
N LEU A 104 7.83 4.11 3.27
CA LEU A 104 7.73 5.43 2.63
C LEU A 104 8.35 6.47 3.56
N ILE A 105 9.47 7.03 3.14
CA ILE A 105 10.24 8.00 3.91
C ILE A 105 9.96 9.39 3.34
N ILE A 106 9.61 10.32 4.23
CA ILE A 106 9.39 11.74 3.93
C ILE A 106 10.57 12.49 4.54
N SER A 107 11.46 13.01 3.70
CA SER A 107 12.77 13.52 4.13
C SER A 107 12.69 14.82 4.93
N SER A 108 11.67 15.64 4.67
CA SER A 108 11.37 16.86 5.44
C SER A 108 9.87 17.05 5.54
N ALA A 109 9.27 16.63 6.65
CA ALA A 109 7.83 16.75 6.85
C ALA A 109 7.43 18.23 7.05
N ALA A 110 6.52 18.75 6.23
CA ALA A 110 5.93 20.07 6.38
C ALA A 110 4.51 19.96 6.96
N VAL A 111 4.00 21.01 7.61
CA VAL A 111 2.63 21.02 8.19
C VAL A 111 1.56 20.61 7.17
N SER A 112 1.78 21.04 5.91
CA SER A 112 0.99 20.71 4.73
C SER A 112 1.00 19.22 4.34
N ASP A 113 1.82 18.38 4.97
CA ASP A 113 1.86 16.94 4.74
C ASP A 113 0.99 16.15 5.73
N SER A 114 0.22 16.83 6.58
CA SER A 114 -0.82 16.23 7.42
C SER A 114 -1.92 15.66 6.53
N ALA A 115 -2.02 14.34 6.50
CA ALA A 115 -2.91 13.61 5.62
C ALA A 115 -3.01 12.15 6.08
N VAL A 116 -3.95 11.43 5.49
CA VAL A 116 -3.93 9.97 5.53
C VAL A 116 -3.04 9.45 4.40
N TYR A 117 -2.21 8.47 4.71
CA TYR A 117 -1.34 7.80 3.75
C TYR A 117 -1.78 6.35 3.62
N TYR A 118 -1.85 5.88 2.37
CA TYR A 118 -2.30 4.55 2.02
C TYR A 118 -1.24 3.83 1.20
N CYS A 119 -1.09 2.53 1.43
CA CYS A 119 -0.31 1.63 0.59
C CYS A 119 -1.24 0.58 -0.02
N ALA A 120 -1.11 0.35 -1.32
CA ALA A 120 -1.80 -0.70 -2.07
C ALA A 120 -0.77 -1.60 -2.75
N VAL A 121 -1.10 -2.88 -2.90
CA VAL A 121 -0.29 -3.86 -3.63
C VAL A 121 -1.10 -4.50 -4.75
N ARG A 122 -0.46 -4.66 -5.90
CA ARG A 122 -0.88 -5.60 -6.95
C ARG A 122 0.14 -6.75 -6.95
N PRO A 123 -0.21 -7.91 -6.39
CA PRO A 123 0.66 -9.07 -6.41
C PRO A 123 0.95 -9.47 -7.86
N THR A 124 2.18 -9.87 -8.15
CA THR A 124 2.46 -10.58 -9.39
C THR A 124 2.22 -12.06 -9.12
N VAL A 125 1.44 -12.72 -9.99
CA VAL A 125 1.20 -14.17 -9.88
C VAL A 125 2.53 -14.90 -10.07
N THR A 126 3.22 -15.18 -8.98
CA THR A 126 4.27 -16.20 -8.95
C THR A 126 3.55 -17.54 -8.95
N GLY A 127 3.46 -18.16 -10.13
CA GLY A 127 2.75 -19.43 -10.33
C GLY A 127 3.22 -20.51 -9.37
N ASN A 128 2.52 -20.66 -8.26
CA ASN A 128 2.41 -21.91 -7.52
C ASN A 128 1.29 -22.71 -8.18
N THR A 129 1.58 -23.33 -9.32
CA THR A 129 0.80 -24.47 -9.81
C THR A 129 0.97 -25.61 -8.80
N GLN A 130 0.15 -25.63 -7.75
CA GLN A 130 -0.27 -26.93 -7.25
C GLN A 130 -1.28 -27.44 -8.28
N PRO A 131 -0.97 -28.52 -9.02
CA PRO A 131 -2.03 -29.20 -9.74
C PRO A 131 -2.99 -29.73 -8.68
N LEU A 132 -4.13 -29.06 -8.52
CA LEU A 132 -5.31 -29.64 -7.90
C LEU A 132 -5.78 -30.76 -8.83
N TYR A 133 -5.08 -31.90 -8.83
CA TYR A 133 -5.67 -33.14 -9.26
C TYR A 133 -6.77 -33.43 -8.24
N LYS A 134 -7.99 -33.01 -8.55
CA LYS A 134 -9.15 -33.49 -7.82
C LYS A 134 -9.27 -34.96 -8.16
N ASN A 135 -9.00 -35.83 -7.18
CA ASN A 135 -9.35 -37.25 -7.22
C ASN A 135 -10.84 -37.38 -7.56
N LEU A 136 -11.15 -37.62 -8.84
CA LEU A 136 -12.42 -38.18 -9.28
C LEU A 136 -12.23 -39.70 -9.34
N THR A 137 -12.13 -40.34 -8.19
CA THR A 137 -12.50 -41.75 -8.10
C THR A 137 -14.02 -41.79 -7.92
N ALA A 138 -14.68 -42.06 -9.05
CA ALA A 138 -16.10 -42.38 -9.09
C ALA A 138 -16.39 -43.53 -8.10
N ALA A 139 -17.39 -43.32 -7.25
CA ALA A 139 -18.03 -44.40 -6.52
C ALA A 139 -18.64 -45.39 -7.52
N HIS A 140 -18.47 -46.68 -7.26
CA HIS A 140 -19.25 -47.75 -7.85
C HIS A 140 -19.79 -48.61 -6.71
#